data_AF-A0A915HV48-F1
#
_entry.id   AF-A0A915HV48-F1
#
_cell.length_a   1.000
_cell.length_b   1.000
_cell.length_c   1.000
_cell.angle_alpha   90.00
_cell.angle_beta   90.00
_cell.angle_gamma   90.00
#
_symmetry.space_group_name_H-M   'P 1'
#
loop_
_entity.id
_entity.type
_entity.pdbx_description
1 polymer ?
#
loop_
_entity_poly.entity_id
_entity_poly.type
_entity_poly.pdbx_seq_one_letter_code
_entity_poly.pdbx_strand_id
1 'polypeptide(L)'
;MANDASHHSYVPFQHTIFICIQLIGLLYLIGLEQRRHLGVEDLFSTKPGIGSVYAATVFSKHRFKQLLSALRFDDKTNRDPDDPLAAIRLFFDQFTENCRTCYVPGSFITIDESMADFCGRCKFKMYLPSKTVISFTLNLRNSARTFTMDNFFTSIPLAEKLLQDRTYCVATVRPNRRFIPHEFVEQKYSLNQMGFIFHKHLSLAKFQSKTEKAVYLLSMKHPSTLVGTCGEGMY
;
A
#
# COMPACT_ATOMS: atom_id res chain seq x y z
N MET A 1 -3.15 44.86 43.72
CA MET A 1 -3.85 43.59 43.44
C MET A 1 -3.06 42.86 42.37
N ALA A 2 -2.26 41.88 42.81
CA ALA A 2 -1.53 40.98 41.92
C ALA A 2 -2.52 39.94 41.40
N ASN A 3 -2.58 39.76 40.08
CA ASN A 3 -3.28 38.62 39.47
C ASN A 3 -2.26 37.83 38.65
N ASP A 4 -1.66 36.87 39.35
CA ASP A 4 -1.46 35.48 38.93
C ASP A 4 -1.44 35.20 37.41
N ALA A 5 -0.30 35.48 36.78
CA ALA A 5 0.05 34.89 35.49
C ALA A 5 0.57 33.47 35.78
N SER A 6 -0.36 32.52 35.75
CA SER A 6 -0.13 31.10 35.97
C SER A 6 1.01 30.57 35.09
N HIS A 7 1.91 29.84 35.74
CA HIS A 7 3.05 29.12 35.20
C HIS A 7 2.67 28.19 34.02
N HIS A 8 2.74 28.67 32.78
CA HIS A 8 3.00 27.79 31.65
C HIS A 8 4.51 27.59 31.56
N SER A 9 5.00 26.56 32.25
CA SER A 9 6.37 26.09 32.12
C SER A 9 6.62 25.69 30.67
N TYR A 10 7.39 26.51 29.97
CA TYR A 10 7.85 26.24 28.61
C TYR A 10 8.76 25.00 28.68
N VAL A 11 8.25 23.85 28.22
CA VAL A 11 9.05 22.64 28.14
C VAL A 11 10.08 22.87 27.02
N PRO A 12 11.39 22.76 27.29
CA PRO A 12 12.41 23.02 26.28
C PRO A 12 12.17 22.15 25.04
N PHE A 13 12.33 22.73 23.85
CA PHE A 13 12.08 22.04 22.56
C PHE A 13 12.80 20.68 22.47
N GLN A 14 14.03 20.59 22.99
CA GLN A 14 14.78 19.34 23.08
C GLN A 14 14.09 18.27 23.93
N HIS A 15 13.50 18.64 25.06
CA HIS A 15 12.80 17.70 25.94
C HIS A 15 11.56 17.11 25.26
N THR A 16 10.84 17.91 24.48
CA THR A 16 9.70 17.44 23.66
C THR A 16 10.14 16.42 22.62
N ILE A 17 11.27 16.65 21.93
CA ILE A 17 11.83 15.70 20.96
C ILE A 17 12.16 14.37 21.64
N PHE A 18 12.83 14.38 22.79
CA PHE A 18 13.17 13.15 23.52
C PHE A 18 11.93 12.35 23.90
N ILE A 19 10.86 13.01 24.37
CA ILE A 19 9.59 12.34 24.70
C ILE A 19 8.98 11.69 23.45
N CYS A 20 8.99 12.37 22.30
CA CYS A 20 8.49 11.81 21.05
C CYS A 20 9.29 10.59 20.61
N ILE A 21 10.63 10.65 20.68
CA ILE A 21 11.50 9.51 20.35
C ILE A 21 11.22 8.33 21.29
N GLN A 22 11.08 8.56 22.59
CA GLN A 22 10.74 7.53 23.57
C GLN A 22 9.37 6.90 23.27
N LEU A 23 8.37 7.69 22.89
CA LEU A 23 7.04 7.20 22.52
C LEU A 23 7.10 6.30 21.28
N ILE A 24 7.78 6.75 20.22
CA ILE A 24 7.94 5.97 18.99
C ILE A 24 8.73 4.69 19.27
N GLY A 25 9.81 4.78 20.05
CA GLY A 25 10.61 3.64 20.46
C GLY A 25 9.81 2.60 21.23
N LEU A 26 8.95 3.03 22.16
CA LEU A 26 8.06 2.13 22.89
C LEU A 26 7.04 1.47 21.96
N LEU A 27 6.40 2.23 21.07
CA LEU A 27 5.45 1.67 20.08
C LEU A 27 6.12 0.62 19.18
N TYR A 28 7.36 0.87 18.77
CA TYR A 28 8.16 -0.07 17.99
C TYR A 28 8.43 -1.37 18.76
N LEU A 29 8.85 -1.27 20.03
CA LEU A 29 9.09 -2.43 20.90
C LEU A 29 7.81 -3.26 21.12
N ILE A 30 6.66 -2.62 21.35
CA ILE A 30 5.37 -3.31 21.49
C ILE A 30 5.02 -4.11 20.21
N GLY A 31 5.33 -3.52 19.05
CA GLY A 31 5.18 -4.18 17.75
C GLY A 31 6.09 -5.41 17.62
N LEU A 32 7.37 -5.29 18.03
CA LEU A 32 8.33 -6.39 18.03
C LEU A 32 7.93 -7.54 18.96
N GLU A 33 7.35 -7.23 20.13
CA GLU A 33 6.83 -8.24 21.06
C GLU A 33 5.52 -8.88 20.59
N GLN A 34 4.96 -8.45 19.45
CA GLN A 34 3.66 -8.89 18.92
C GLN A 34 2.47 -8.65 19.89
N ARG A 35 2.61 -7.68 20.80
CA ARG A 35 1.62 -7.36 21.85
C ARG A 35 0.59 -6.29 21.47
N ARG A 36 0.50 -5.96 20.18
CA ARG A 36 -0.43 -4.95 19.62
C ARG A 36 -1.91 -5.17 19.94
N HIS A 37 -2.30 -6.40 20.27
CA HIS A 37 -3.67 -6.78 20.58
C HIS A 37 -4.06 -6.51 22.03
N LEU A 38 -3.08 -6.25 22.91
CA LEU A 38 -3.33 -5.97 24.31
C LEU A 38 -3.86 -4.54 24.49
N GLY A 39 -4.84 -4.39 25.38
CA GLY A 39 -5.27 -3.08 25.83
C GLY A 39 -4.17 -2.38 26.63
N VAL A 40 -4.27 -1.04 26.73
CA VAL A 40 -3.29 -0.24 27.49
C VAL A 40 -3.22 -0.66 28.97
N GLU A 41 -4.29 -1.20 29.54
CA GLU A 41 -4.29 -1.73 30.90
C GLU A 41 -3.39 -2.97 31.05
N ASP A 42 -3.56 -3.93 30.15
CA ASP A 42 -2.78 -5.17 30.16
C ASP A 42 -1.32 -4.92 29.80
N LEU A 43 -1.07 -4.01 28.85
CA LEU A 43 0.27 -3.64 28.43
C LEU A 43 1.13 -3.10 29.59
N PHE A 44 0.53 -2.35 30.52
CA PHE A 44 1.18 -1.79 31.70
C PHE A 44 0.95 -2.62 32.97
N SER A 45 0.44 -3.85 32.83
CA SER A 45 0.21 -4.75 33.96
C SER A 45 1.52 -5.22 34.58
N THR A 46 1.59 -5.27 35.91
CA THR A 46 2.71 -5.85 36.65
C THR A 46 2.61 -7.38 36.79
N LYS A 47 1.52 -7.97 36.29
CA LYS A 47 1.31 -9.42 36.36
C LYS A 47 2.32 -10.14 35.44
N PRO A 48 3.04 -11.16 35.93
CA PRO A 48 3.95 -11.96 35.12
C PRO A 48 3.27 -12.50 33.86
N GLY A 49 3.92 -12.35 32.71
CA GLY A 49 3.44 -12.88 31.43
C GLY A 49 2.39 -12.04 30.69
N ILE A 50 1.85 -10.99 31.31
CA ILE A 50 0.79 -10.15 30.70
C ILE A 50 1.36 -8.82 30.18
N GLY A 51 2.02 -8.04 31.05
CA GLY A 51 2.52 -6.70 30.71
C GLY A 51 3.85 -6.71 29.97
N SER A 52 4.08 -5.68 29.16
CA SER A 52 5.38 -5.45 28.51
C SER A 52 6.36 -4.90 29.53
N VAL A 53 7.55 -5.50 29.59
CA VAL A 53 8.61 -5.10 30.54
C VAL A 53 9.07 -3.66 30.24
N TYR A 54 8.97 -3.22 28.99
CA TYR A 54 9.42 -1.91 28.53
C TYR A 54 8.39 -0.80 28.76
N ALA A 55 7.10 -1.12 28.78
CA ALA A 55 6.05 -0.10 28.85
C ALA A 55 6.13 0.72 30.14
N ALA A 56 6.23 0.04 31.29
CA ALA A 56 6.28 0.68 32.60
C ALA A 56 7.62 1.35 32.91
N THR A 57 8.70 0.99 32.21
CA THR A 57 10.03 1.60 32.42
C THR A 57 10.20 2.92 31.65
N VAL A 58 9.53 3.08 30.51
CA VAL A 58 9.65 4.29 29.68
C VAL A 58 8.64 5.36 30.11
N PHE A 59 7.37 5.00 30.34
CA PHE A 59 6.34 5.96 30.76
C PHE A 59 5.45 5.38 31.86
N SER A 60 4.80 6.25 32.62
CA SER A 60 3.63 5.82 33.38
C SER A 60 2.45 5.56 32.43
N LYS A 61 1.57 4.61 32.77
CA LYS A 61 0.34 4.30 32.01
C LYS A 61 -0.48 5.56 31.70
N HIS A 62 -0.59 6.45 32.70
CA HIS A 62 -1.31 7.72 32.56
C HIS A 62 -0.62 8.64 31.54
N ARG A 63 0.69 8.82 31.64
CA ARG A 63 1.46 9.65 30.71
C ARG A 63 1.37 9.13 29.28
N PHE A 64 1.46 7.80 29.09
CA PHE A 64 1.33 7.19 27.78
C PHE A 64 -0.04 7.48 27.12
N LYS A 65 -1.14 7.34 27.87
CA LYS A 65 -2.50 7.68 27.38
C LYS A 65 -2.61 9.17 27.02
N GLN A 66 -2.06 10.06 27.85
CA GLN A 66 -2.05 11.49 27.56
C GLN A 66 -1.30 11.80 26.27
N LEU A 67 -0.10 11.23 26.08
CA LEU A 67 0.70 11.46 24.88
C LEU A 67 0.01 10.95 23.61
N LEU A 68 -0.55 9.73 23.64
CA LEU A 68 -1.28 9.19 22.49
C LEU A 68 -2.51 10.02 22.12
N SER A 69 -3.26 10.52 23.11
CA SER A 69 -4.44 11.35 22.85
C SER A 69 -4.10 12.77 22.35
N ALA A 70 -2.92 13.27 22.68
CA ALA A 70 -2.45 14.61 22.32
C ALA A 70 -1.61 14.66 21.04
N LEU A 71 -1.21 13.51 20.45
CA LEU A 71 -0.37 13.47 19.26
C LEU A 71 -1.06 14.12 18.06
N ARG A 72 -0.42 15.13 17.46
CA ARG A 72 -0.90 15.85 16.27
C ARG A 72 0.27 16.06 15.30
N PHE A 73 -0.04 16.11 13.99
CA PHE A 73 0.95 16.25 12.91
C PHE A 73 0.70 17.49 12.03
N ASP A 74 -0.22 18.36 12.45
CA ASP A 74 -0.62 19.55 11.71
C ASP A 74 -1.03 20.69 12.66
N ASP A 75 -1.20 21.87 12.08
CA ASP A 75 -1.88 22.98 12.72
C ASP A 75 -3.35 23.00 12.27
N LYS A 76 -4.26 22.82 13.23
CA LYS A 76 -5.71 22.78 12.99
C LYS A 76 -6.23 24.07 12.36
N THR A 77 -5.58 25.22 12.60
CA THR A 77 -6.04 26.52 12.10
C THR A 77 -5.90 26.68 10.59
N ASN A 78 -4.93 25.99 9.99
CA ASN A 78 -4.58 26.10 8.57
C ASN A 78 -5.05 24.88 7.74
N ARG A 79 -5.96 24.09 8.28
CA ARG A 79 -6.36 22.83 7.67
C ARG A 79 -7.29 23.08 6.48
N ASP A 80 -6.89 22.59 5.30
CA ASP A 80 -7.75 22.56 4.12
C ASP A 80 -8.97 21.65 4.38
N PRO A 81 -10.21 22.17 4.32
CA PRO A 81 -11.41 21.37 4.55
C PRO A 81 -11.67 20.34 3.44
N ASP A 82 -11.09 20.53 2.24
CA ASP A 82 -11.34 19.68 1.08
C ASP A 82 -10.36 18.50 0.96
N ASP A 83 -9.22 18.51 1.68
CA ASP A 83 -8.28 17.38 1.76
C ASP A 83 -8.59 16.46 2.97
N PRO A 84 -9.13 15.24 2.75
CA PRO A 84 -9.41 14.31 3.83
C PRO A 84 -8.16 13.86 4.61
N LEU A 85 -6.96 14.01 4.04
CA LEU A 85 -5.68 13.63 4.65
C LEU A 85 -4.95 14.80 5.33
N ALA A 86 -5.54 16.01 5.34
CA ALA A 86 -4.87 17.24 5.78
C ALA A 86 -4.20 17.11 7.17
N ALA A 87 -4.80 16.34 8.08
CA ALA A 87 -4.30 16.14 9.45
C ALA A 87 -2.92 15.44 9.54
N ILE A 88 -2.49 14.73 8.49
CA ILE A 88 -1.18 14.06 8.43
C ILE A 88 -0.42 14.36 7.13
N ARG A 89 -0.96 15.22 6.26
CA ARG A 89 -0.47 15.49 4.90
C ARG A 89 1.02 15.81 4.88
N LEU A 90 1.43 16.80 5.67
CA LEU A 90 2.82 17.26 5.74
C LEU A 90 3.78 16.13 6.14
N PHE A 91 3.42 15.38 7.18
CA PHE A 91 4.21 14.25 7.65
C PHE A 91 4.27 13.12 6.61
N PHE A 92 3.13 12.76 6.01
CA PHE A 92 3.02 11.66 5.07
C PHE A 92 3.75 11.93 3.75
N ASP A 93 3.66 13.17 3.25
CA ASP A 93 4.37 13.57 2.03
C ASP A 93 5.88 13.59 2.26
N GLN A 94 6.35 14.10 3.41
CA GLN A 94 7.76 14.06 3.78
C GLN A 94 8.26 12.62 3.93
N PHE A 95 7.50 11.76 4.59
CA PHE A 95 7.82 10.34 4.73
C PHE A 95 7.93 9.66 3.35
N THR A 96 6.96 9.91 2.48
CA THR A 96 6.94 9.34 1.13
C THR A 96 8.13 9.83 0.30
N GLU A 97 8.49 11.10 0.42
CA GLU A 97 9.66 11.65 -0.27
C GLU A 97 10.95 11.02 0.24
N ASN A 98 11.11 10.87 1.55
CA ASN A 98 12.26 10.16 2.13
C ASN A 98 12.37 8.72 1.61
N CYS A 99 11.25 7.99 1.50
CA CYS A 99 11.25 6.64 0.94
C CYS A 99 11.73 6.62 -0.52
N ARG A 100 11.39 7.64 -1.32
CA ARG A 100 11.82 7.75 -2.72
C ARG A 100 13.31 8.04 -2.83
N THR A 101 13.84 8.91 -1.98
CA THR A 101 15.26 9.29 -2.03
C THR A 101 16.18 8.20 -1.51
N CYS A 102 15.70 7.36 -0.58
CA CYS A 102 16.51 6.33 0.07
C CYS A 102 16.70 5.06 -0.78
N TYR A 103 15.87 4.82 -1.81
CA TYR A 103 15.91 3.57 -2.54
C TYR A 103 15.46 3.72 -4.00
N VAL A 104 16.30 3.24 -4.92
CA VAL A 104 15.95 3.07 -6.34
C VAL A 104 15.53 1.61 -6.56
N PRO A 105 14.28 1.34 -6.95
CA PRO A 105 13.81 -0.03 -7.11
C PRO A 105 14.52 -0.77 -8.24
N GLY A 106 14.39 -2.11 -8.24
CA GLY A 106 14.87 -2.99 -9.30
C GLY A 106 13.94 -3.05 -10.53
N SER A 107 14.25 -3.93 -11.48
CA SER A 107 13.55 -4.01 -12.76
C SER A 107 12.08 -4.47 -12.66
N PHE A 108 11.72 -5.16 -11.58
CA PHE A 108 10.40 -5.71 -11.34
C PHE A 108 9.81 -5.12 -10.05
N ILE A 109 8.59 -4.58 -10.13
CA ILE A 109 7.92 -3.89 -9.02
C ILE A 109 6.49 -4.41 -8.92
N THR A 110 6.05 -4.77 -7.72
CA THR A 110 4.66 -5.16 -7.49
C THR A 110 3.84 -3.97 -6.99
N ILE A 111 2.65 -3.77 -7.58
CA ILE A 111 1.62 -2.85 -7.07
C ILE A 111 0.50 -3.71 -6.51
N ASP A 112 0.21 -3.50 -5.23
CA ASP A 112 -0.88 -4.15 -4.52
C ASP A 112 -1.54 -3.14 -3.57
N GLU A 113 -2.76 -3.44 -3.15
CA GLU A 113 -3.41 -2.70 -2.08
C GLU A 113 -3.00 -3.23 -0.69
N SER A 114 -2.91 -2.34 0.28
CA SER A 114 -2.83 -2.72 1.69
C SER A 114 -3.95 -2.04 2.48
N MET A 115 -4.55 -2.79 3.41
CA MET A 115 -5.57 -2.27 4.31
C MET A 115 -4.95 -1.98 5.67
N ALA A 116 -5.23 -0.80 6.20
CA ALA A 116 -4.98 -0.47 7.59
C ALA A 116 -6.32 -0.52 8.33
N ASP A 117 -6.48 -1.50 9.21
CA ASP A 117 -7.72 -1.69 9.96
C ASP A 117 -8.01 -0.46 10.84
N PHE A 118 -9.22 0.09 10.68
CA PHE A 118 -9.67 1.24 11.46
C PHE A 118 -11.17 1.15 11.75
N CYS A 119 -11.51 1.08 13.04
CA CYS A 119 -12.89 1.08 13.52
C CYS A 119 -13.28 2.47 14.03
N GLY A 120 -13.53 3.40 13.12
CA GLY A 120 -13.95 4.76 13.43
C GLY A 120 -14.52 5.49 12.21
N ARG A 121 -14.96 6.73 12.41
CA ARG A 121 -15.47 7.56 11.29
C ARG A 121 -14.32 8.11 10.47
N CYS A 122 -14.21 7.71 9.21
CA CYS A 122 -13.21 8.23 8.28
C CYS A 122 -13.87 8.64 6.94
N LYS A 123 -13.43 9.77 6.37
CA LYS A 123 -13.99 10.36 5.14
C LYS A 123 -13.26 9.94 3.85
N PHE A 124 -12.34 8.98 3.90
CA PHE A 124 -11.54 8.60 2.72
C PHE A 124 -12.43 8.15 1.56
N LYS A 125 -12.15 8.68 0.36
CA LYS A 125 -12.87 8.36 -0.88
C LYS A 125 -12.37 7.03 -1.44
N MET A 126 -13.30 6.20 -1.91
CA MET A 126 -12.99 4.96 -2.63
C MET A 126 -12.24 5.24 -3.94
N TYR A 127 -11.37 4.30 -4.29
CA TYR A 127 -10.24 4.49 -5.19
C TYR A 127 -10.57 4.33 -6.67
N LEU A 128 -9.84 5.03 -7.54
CA LEU A 128 -9.83 4.81 -8.99
C LEU A 128 -8.53 4.08 -9.38
N PRO A 129 -8.57 2.75 -9.63
CA PRO A 129 -7.36 1.93 -9.75
C PRO A 129 -6.40 2.40 -10.84
N SER A 130 -6.90 2.82 -12.00
CA SER A 130 -6.03 3.27 -13.10
C SER A 130 -5.36 4.62 -12.83
N LYS A 131 -6.04 5.56 -12.18
CA LYS A 131 -5.45 6.88 -11.84
C LYS A 131 -4.29 6.71 -10.88
N THR A 132 -4.43 5.77 -9.97
CA THR A 132 -3.40 5.39 -9.02
C THR A 132 -2.16 4.86 -9.68
N VAL A 133 -2.30 3.84 -10.53
CA VAL A 133 -1.14 3.22 -11.14
C VAL A 133 -0.36 4.27 -11.90
N ILE A 134 -1.04 5.12 -12.66
CA ILE A 134 -0.40 6.23 -13.37
C ILE A 134 0.31 7.18 -12.39
N SER A 135 -0.36 7.61 -11.31
CA SER A 135 0.23 8.50 -10.31
C SER A 135 1.46 7.89 -9.64
N PHE A 136 1.42 6.59 -9.35
CA PHE A 136 2.53 5.86 -8.73
C PHE A 136 3.71 5.70 -9.69
N THR A 137 3.42 5.43 -10.97
CA THR A 137 4.47 5.21 -11.98
C THR A 137 5.07 6.50 -12.54
N LEU A 138 4.54 7.69 -12.21
CA LEU A 138 5.02 8.98 -12.74
C LEU A 138 6.55 9.15 -12.64
N ASN A 139 7.12 8.80 -11.48
CA ASN A 139 8.57 8.95 -11.22
C ASN A 139 9.40 7.78 -11.78
N LEU A 140 8.75 6.77 -12.35
CA LEU A 140 9.37 5.56 -12.90
C LEU A 140 9.07 5.43 -14.41
N ARG A 141 8.66 6.52 -15.05
CA ARG A 141 8.50 6.58 -16.50
C ARG A 141 9.85 6.48 -17.18
N ASN A 142 9.86 5.93 -18.39
CA ASN A 142 11.03 5.74 -19.23
C ASN A 142 12.14 4.88 -18.61
N SER A 143 11.85 4.15 -17.54
CA SER A 143 12.84 3.34 -16.85
C SER A 143 12.88 1.88 -17.31
N ALA A 144 12.08 1.49 -18.32
CA ALA A 144 11.96 0.12 -18.83
C ALA A 144 11.62 -0.94 -17.76
N ARG A 145 11.01 -0.52 -16.64
CA ARG A 145 10.62 -1.41 -15.53
C ARG A 145 9.32 -2.13 -15.82
N THR A 146 9.15 -3.28 -15.18
CA THR A 146 7.95 -4.13 -15.30
C THR A 146 7.19 -4.14 -13.98
N PHE A 147 5.91 -3.78 -14.05
CA PHE A 147 4.99 -3.78 -12.92
C PHE A 147 4.14 -5.05 -12.90
N THR A 148 4.21 -5.78 -11.80
CA THR A 148 3.27 -6.87 -11.50
C THR A 148 2.12 -6.32 -10.68
N MET A 149 0.87 -6.60 -11.06
CA MET A 149 -0.30 -6.04 -10.35
C MET A 149 -1.48 -7.01 -10.37
N ASP A 150 -2.38 -6.86 -9.40
CA ASP A 150 -3.64 -7.62 -9.39
C ASP A 150 -4.67 -7.05 -10.40
N ASN A 151 -5.63 -7.89 -10.75
CA ASN A 151 -6.78 -7.62 -11.60
C ASN A 151 -7.61 -6.39 -11.21
N PHE A 152 -7.51 -5.94 -9.95
CA PHE A 152 -8.12 -4.70 -9.50
C PHE A 152 -7.58 -3.48 -10.28
N PHE A 153 -6.27 -3.45 -10.51
CA PHE A 153 -5.56 -2.36 -11.20
C PHE A 153 -5.55 -2.51 -12.72
N THR A 154 -5.63 -3.74 -13.23
CA THR A 154 -5.38 -4.05 -14.64
C THR A 154 -6.50 -3.64 -15.59
N SER A 155 -6.12 -3.02 -16.71
CA SER A 155 -6.97 -2.86 -17.91
C SER A 155 -6.11 -2.69 -19.17
N ILE A 156 -6.65 -3.05 -20.33
CA ILE A 156 -5.96 -2.89 -21.62
C ILE A 156 -5.57 -1.42 -21.89
N PRO A 157 -6.46 -0.42 -21.70
CA PRO A 157 -6.10 0.99 -21.90
C PRO A 157 -4.99 1.47 -20.96
N LEU A 158 -4.97 0.98 -19.71
CA LEU A 158 -3.89 1.29 -18.77
C LEU A 158 -2.56 0.70 -19.26
N ALA A 159 -2.54 -0.55 -19.74
CA ALA A 159 -1.34 -1.18 -20.27
C ALA A 159 -0.80 -0.43 -21.49
N GLU A 160 -1.67 -0.01 -22.42
CA GLU A 160 -1.26 0.80 -23.57
C GLU A 160 -0.67 2.16 -23.13
N LYS A 161 -1.25 2.80 -22.11
CA LYS A 161 -0.72 4.05 -21.56
C LYS A 161 0.65 3.85 -20.90
N LEU A 162 0.84 2.78 -20.14
CA LEU A 162 2.15 2.45 -19.55
C LEU A 162 3.20 2.20 -20.64
N LEU A 163 2.79 1.57 -21.75
CA LEU A 163 3.69 1.35 -22.89
C LEU A 163 4.23 2.66 -23.48
N GLN A 164 3.37 3.68 -23.60
CA GLN A 164 3.76 5.01 -24.08
C GLN A 164 4.83 5.63 -23.18
N ASP A 165 4.75 5.36 -21.89
CA ASP A 165 5.72 5.79 -20.88
C ASP A 165 6.95 4.86 -20.80
N ARG A 166 7.14 3.91 -21.75
CA ARG A 166 8.18 2.85 -21.73
C ARG A 166 8.25 2.12 -20.39
N THR A 167 7.08 1.82 -19.86
CA THR A 167 6.85 1.07 -18.65
C THR A 167 5.99 -0.14 -18.99
N TYR A 168 6.31 -1.31 -18.45
CA TYR A 168 5.64 -2.56 -18.80
C TYR A 168 4.79 -3.06 -17.64
N CYS A 169 3.78 -3.87 -17.91
CA CYS A 169 3.03 -4.58 -16.89
C CYS A 169 2.82 -6.06 -17.23
N VAL A 170 2.73 -6.87 -16.18
CA VAL A 170 2.29 -8.27 -16.22
C VAL A 170 1.28 -8.45 -15.11
N ALA A 171 0.06 -8.85 -15.43
CA ALA A 171 -1.01 -8.80 -14.46
C ALA A 171 -2.14 -9.77 -14.77
N THR A 172 -2.86 -10.18 -13.74
CA THR A 172 -4.14 -10.85 -13.94
C THR A 172 -5.17 -9.84 -14.45
N VAL A 173 -6.14 -10.30 -15.23
CA VAL A 173 -7.22 -9.45 -15.75
C VAL A 173 -8.56 -10.16 -15.63
N ARG A 174 -9.64 -9.42 -15.37
CA ARG A 174 -10.99 -10.02 -15.36
C ARG A 174 -11.49 -10.20 -16.80
N PRO A 175 -12.14 -11.32 -17.15
CA PRO A 175 -12.61 -11.58 -18.51
C PRO A 175 -13.67 -10.58 -19.00
N ASN A 176 -14.41 -9.96 -18.08
CA ASN A 176 -15.42 -8.95 -18.39
C ASN A 176 -14.83 -7.53 -18.55
N ARG A 177 -13.51 -7.36 -18.52
CA ARG A 177 -12.88 -6.06 -18.83
C ARG A 177 -13.07 -5.75 -20.31
N ARG A 178 -13.22 -4.46 -20.61
CA ARG A 178 -13.36 -3.96 -21.98
C ARG A 178 -12.17 -4.38 -22.86
N PHE A 179 -12.43 -4.53 -24.15
CA PHE A 179 -11.46 -4.90 -25.20
C PHE A 179 -10.92 -6.33 -25.14
N ILE A 180 -11.52 -7.21 -24.31
CA ILE A 180 -11.27 -8.65 -24.37
C ILE A 180 -12.30 -9.27 -25.33
N PRO A 181 -11.87 -9.98 -26.39
CA PRO A 181 -12.79 -10.63 -27.33
C PRO A 181 -13.66 -11.69 -26.67
N HIS A 182 -14.96 -11.71 -26.98
CA HIS A 182 -15.90 -12.67 -26.40
C HIS A 182 -15.58 -14.10 -26.86
N GLU A 183 -15.15 -14.27 -28.12
CA GLU A 183 -14.82 -15.59 -28.67
C GLU A 183 -13.70 -16.26 -27.85
N PHE A 184 -12.70 -15.48 -27.42
CA PHE A 184 -11.59 -15.96 -26.60
C PHE A 184 -12.04 -16.35 -25.18
N VAL A 185 -13.00 -15.61 -24.62
CA VAL A 185 -13.59 -15.90 -23.31
C VAL A 185 -14.44 -17.18 -23.37
N GLU A 186 -15.15 -17.42 -24.47
CA GLU A 186 -15.99 -18.62 -24.67
C GLU A 186 -15.20 -19.88 -25.00
N GLN A 187 -14.03 -19.75 -25.64
CA GLN A 187 -13.23 -20.90 -26.07
C GLN A 187 -12.84 -21.80 -24.88
N LYS A 188 -13.21 -23.08 -24.93
CA LYS A 188 -12.89 -24.04 -23.86
C LYS A 188 -11.53 -24.69 -24.10
N TYR A 189 -10.81 -24.92 -23.02
CA TYR A 189 -9.51 -25.58 -23.00
C TYR A 189 -9.58 -26.75 -22.01
N SER A 190 -8.86 -27.84 -22.28
CA SER A 190 -8.72 -28.92 -21.30
C SER A 190 -7.90 -28.46 -20.09
N LEU A 191 -7.97 -29.20 -18.98
CA LEU A 191 -7.20 -28.87 -17.77
C LEU A 191 -5.70 -28.71 -18.09
N ASN A 192 -5.08 -27.68 -17.50
CA ASN A 192 -3.68 -27.30 -17.70
C ASN A 192 -3.30 -26.86 -19.13
N GLN A 193 -4.27 -26.72 -20.05
CA GLN A 193 -4.02 -26.09 -21.35
C GLN A 193 -4.17 -24.57 -21.23
N MET A 194 -3.52 -23.87 -22.16
CA MET A 194 -3.66 -22.42 -22.27
C MET A 194 -3.87 -21.96 -23.71
N GLY A 195 -4.68 -20.91 -23.82
CA GLY A 195 -4.89 -20.14 -25.03
C GLY A 195 -4.13 -18.84 -24.99
N PHE A 196 -3.75 -18.33 -26.15
CA PHE A 196 -3.14 -17.01 -26.28
C PHE A 196 -3.80 -16.22 -27.39
N ILE A 197 -3.96 -14.93 -27.16
CA ILE A 197 -4.18 -13.94 -28.21
C ILE A 197 -3.14 -12.84 -28.11
N PHE A 198 -2.74 -12.32 -29.26
CA PHE A 198 -1.74 -11.25 -29.36
C PHE A 198 -2.37 -10.06 -30.06
N HIS A 199 -2.13 -8.88 -29.51
CA HIS A 199 -2.57 -7.62 -30.10
C HIS A 199 -1.49 -6.57 -29.91
N LYS A 200 -0.86 -6.17 -31.02
CA LYS A 200 0.26 -5.20 -31.03
C LYS A 200 1.39 -5.67 -30.10
N HIS A 201 1.58 -4.97 -28.98
CA HIS A 201 2.59 -5.23 -27.95
C HIS A 201 1.99 -5.83 -26.67
N LEU A 202 0.76 -6.32 -26.73
CA LEU A 202 0.07 -7.00 -25.63
C LEU A 202 -0.19 -8.47 -26.00
N SER A 203 0.04 -9.36 -25.04
CA SER A 203 -0.38 -10.75 -25.09
C SER A 203 -1.38 -10.99 -23.97
N LEU A 204 -2.49 -11.66 -24.28
CA LEU A 204 -3.45 -12.14 -23.30
C LEU A 204 -3.43 -13.66 -23.32
N ALA A 205 -3.09 -14.26 -22.19
CA ALA A 205 -3.14 -15.70 -21.99
C ALA A 205 -4.40 -16.06 -21.19
N LYS A 206 -4.99 -17.21 -21.51
CA LYS A 206 -6.09 -17.83 -20.77
C LYS A 206 -5.66 -19.22 -20.36
N PHE A 207 -5.59 -19.47 -19.06
CA PHE A 207 -5.20 -20.75 -18.49
C PHE A 207 -6.40 -21.42 -17.83
N GLN A 208 -6.69 -22.67 -18.20
CA GLN A 208 -7.73 -23.46 -17.54
C GLN A 208 -7.16 -24.09 -16.26
N SER A 209 -7.54 -23.53 -15.11
CA SER A 209 -7.07 -24.03 -13.81
C SER A 209 -7.75 -25.35 -13.41
N LYS A 210 -7.25 -25.98 -12.35
CA LYS A 210 -7.83 -27.20 -11.76
C LYS A 210 -9.22 -26.97 -11.16
N THR A 211 -9.50 -25.74 -10.73
CA THR A 211 -10.87 -25.30 -10.44
C THR A 211 -11.49 -24.96 -11.79
N GLU A 212 -12.75 -25.28 -12.05
CA GLU A 212 -13.40 -25.08 -13.38
C GLU A 212 -13.34 -23.62 -13.93
N LYS A 213 -12.81 -22.68 -13.14
CA LYS A 213 -12.55 -21.29 -13.51
C LYS A 213 -11.24 -21.14 -14.31
N ALA A 214 -11.34 -20.41 -15.42
CA ALA A 214 -10.18 -19.95 -16.18
C ALA A 214 -9.55 -18.68 -15.56
N VAL A 215 -8.23 -18.58 -15.65
CA VAL A 215 -7.45 -17.40 -15.23
C VAL A 215 -6.93 -16.69 -16.48
N TYR A 216 -7.00 -15.36 -16.49
CA TYR A 216 -6.54 -14.54 -17.61
C TYR A 216 -5.36 -13.68 -17.19
N LEU A 217 -4.30 -13.69 -18.00
CA LEU A 217 -3.06 -12.96 -17.75
C LEU A 217 -2.75 -12.04 -18.92
N LEU A 218 -2.66 -10.74 -18.65
CA LEU A 218 -2.19 -9.73 -19.57
C LEU A 218 -0.68 -9.54 -19.37
N SER A 219 0.08 -9.64 -20.44
CA SER A 219 1.53 -9.45 -20.44
C SER A 219 1.97 -8.56 -21.60
N MET A 220 2.94 -7.68 -21.32
CA MET A 220 3.66 -6.88 -22.32
C MET A 220 5.04 -7.49 -22.63
N LYS A 221 5.32 -8.66 -22.08
CA LYS A 221 6.56 -9.41 -22.21
C LYS A 221 6.26 -10.68 -22.99
N HIS A 222 6.28 -10.59 -24.31
CA HIS A 222 6.24 -11.74 -25.20
C HIS A 222 7.21 -11.51 -26.36
N PRO A 223 7.84 -12.58 -26.89
CA PRO A 223 8.60 -12.48 -28.12
C PRO A 223 7.67 -12.03 -29.25
N SER A 224 8.17 -11.18 -30.16
CA SER A 224 7.45 -10.59 -31.29
C SER A 224 6.90 -11.61 -32.32
N THR A 225 7.08 -12.90 -32.06
CA THR A 225 6.73 -13.99 -32.96
C THR A 225 6.32 -15.17 -32.09
N LEU A 226 5.02 -15.44 -31.96
CA LEU A 226 4.43 -16.76 -31.70
C LEU A 226 2.91 -16.57 -31.58
N VAL A 227 2.17 -16.83 -32.66
CA VAL A 227 0.75 -17.19 -32.57
C VAL A 227 0.73 -18.72 -32.53
N GLY A 228 0.45 -19.30 -31.38
CA GLY A 228 0.39 -20.74 -31.22
C GLY A 228 -0.37 -21.14 -29.96
N THR A 229 -1.22 -22.16 -30.08
CA THR A 229 -1.75 -22.90 -28.95
C THR A 229 -0.63 -23.81 -28.44
N CYS A 230 -0.03 -23.50 -27.29
CA CYS A 230 0.88 -24.43 -26.64
C CYS A 230 0.04 -25.42 -25.83
N GLY A 231 -0.37 -26.50 -26.50
CA GLY A 231 -0.83 -27.72 -25.85
C GLY A 231 0.38 -28.61 -25.57
N GLU A 232 0.36 -29.26 -24.42
CA GLU A 232 1.34 -30.21 -23.89
C GLU A 232 2.47 -29.61 -23.03
N GLY A 233 2.59 -30.20 -21.84
CA GLY A 233 3.26 -29.63 -20.69
C GLY A 233 4.76 -29.50 -20.86
N MET A 234 5.29 -28.39 -20.35
CA MET A 234 6.67 -28.35 -19.91
C MET A 234 6.68 -28.54 -18.40
N TYR A 235 7.21 -29.69 -17.99
CA TYR A 235 7.71 -29.96 -16.64
C TYR A 235 8.89 -29.03 -16.32
#